data_AF-A0A1B6MCK9-F1
#
_entry.id   AF-A0A1B6MCK9-F1
#
_cell.length_a   1.000
_cell.length_b   1.000
_cell.length_c   1.000
_cell.angle_alpha   90.00
_cell.angle_beta   90.00
_cell.angle_gamma   90.00
#
_symmetry.space_group_name_H-M   'P 1'
#
loop_
_entity.id
_entity.type
_entity.pdbx_description
1 polymer ?
#
loop_
_entity_poly.entity_id
_entity_poly.type
_entity_poly.pdbx_seq_one_letter_code
_entity_poly.pdbx_strand_id
1 'polypeptide(L)'
;MFDLLSKGNWQNYRNVMVIFFLQNIKTWLGYSFIPQAMQEYAAVVMQQVTETRVKTGIRRNDYVQYYLDRDNTVEDKVFELSSHAISFFIAGMETSTLTAANAMYELAYHQDYQEKLYQEL
;
A
#
# COMPACT_ATOMS: atom_id res chain seq x y z
N MET A 1 -27.49 2.06 -14.57
CA MET A 1 -27.14 1.28 -15.78
C MET A 1 -26.53 2.16 -16.87
N PHE A 2 -27.09 3.33 -17.19
CA PHE A 2 -26.49 4.26 -18.16
C PHE A 2 -25.14 4.87 -17.74
N ASP A 3 -24.89 5.05 -16.44
CA ASP A 3 -23.59 5.51 -15.94
C ASP A 3 -22.45 4.51 -16.21
N LEU A 4 -22.71 3.20 -16.23
CA LEU A 4 -21.68 2.18 -16.45
C LEU A 4 -21.03 2.28 -17.85
N LEU A 5 -21.74 2.83 -18.83
CA LEU A 5 -21.29 2.99 -20.21
C LEU A 5 -20.80 4.41 -20.54
N SER A 6 -20.58 5.25 -19.53
CA SER A 6 -20.02 6.59 -19.75
C SER A 6 -18.60 6.50 -20.33
N LYS A 7 -18.18 7.51 -21.12
CA LYS A 7 -16.84 7.53 -21.73
C LYS A 7 -15.71 7.43 -20.70
N GLY A 8 -15.89 8.03 -19.52
CA GLY A 8 -14.93 7.93 -18.41
C GLY A 8 -14.85 6.51 -17.83
N ASN A 9 -15.99 5.85 -17.68
CA ASN A 9 -16.02 4.47 -17.21
C ASN A 9 -15.45 3.50 -18.24
N TRP A 10 -15.71 3.70 -19.53
CA TRP A 10 -15.09 2.91 -20.60
C TRP A 10 -13.56 3.03 -20.61
N GLN A 11 -13.04 4.24 -20.37
CA GLN A 11 -11.60 4.47 -20.24
C GLN A 11 -11.01 3.70 -19.04
N ASN A 12 -11.70 3.67 -17.90
CA ASN A 12 -11.29 2.91 -16.73
C ASN A 12 -11.36 1.39 -16.97
N TYR A 13 -12.43 0.88 -17.58
CA TYR A 13 -12.54 -0.54 -17.96
C TYR A 13 -11.45 -0.96 -18.94
N ARG A 14 -11.13 -0.12 -19.93
CA ARG A 14 -10.01 -0.36 -20.85
C ARG A 14 -8.69 -0.44 -20.10
N ASN A 15 -8.43 0.48 -19.19
CA ASN A 15 -7.20 0.50 -18.40
C ASN A 15 -7.08 -0.77 -17.54
N VAL A 16 -8.17 -1.19 -16.87
CA VAL A 16 -8.21 -2.44 -16.10
C VAL A 16 -7.94 -3.64 -17.01
N MET A 17 -8.60 -3.75 -18.16
CA MET A 17 -8.37 -4.85 -19.10
C MET A 17 -6.92 -4.93 -19.59
N VAL A 18 -6.30 -3.80 -19.94
CA VAL A 18 -4.88 -3.75 -20.36
C VAL A 18 -3.96 -4.13 -19.20
N ILE A 19 -4.21 -3.62 -17.99
CA ILE A 19 -3.37 -3.88 -16.81
C ILE A 19 -3.43 -5.35 -16.41
N PHE A 20 -4.59 -6.00 -16.45
CA PHE A 20 -4.75 -7.39 -15.99
C PHE A 20 -4.38 -8.43 -17.05
N PHE A 21 -4.77 -8.21 -18.33
CA PHE A 21 -4.60 -9.22 -19.39
C PHE A 21 -3.41 -8.95 -20.33
N LEU A 22 -2.91 -7.71 -20.40
CA LEU A 22 -1.80 -7.32 -21.29
C LEU A 22 -0.61 -6.77 -20.50
N GLN A 23 -0.12 -7.58 -19.55
CA GLN A 23 0.99 -7.26 -18.63
C GLN A 23 2.25 -6.75 -19.34
N ASN A 24 2.57 -7.27 -20.52
CA ASN A 24 3.76 -6.90 -21.29
C ASN A 24 3.62 -5.54 -22.02
N ILE A 25 2.39 -5.07 -22.25
CA ILE A 25 2.10 -3.83 -23.00
C ILE A 25 1.83 -2.66 -22.05
N LYS A 26 1.36 -2.94 -20.81
CA LYS A 26 1.01 -1.90 -19.84
C LYS A 26 2.18 -0.95 -19.52
N THR A 27 3.40 -1.47 -19.44
CA THR A 27 4.62 -0.70 -19.13
C THR A 27 5.04 0.17 -20.30
N TRP A 28 4.84 -0.30 -21.54
CA TRP A 28 5.08 0.49 -22.75
C TRP A 28 4.06 1.64 -22.92
N LEU A 29 2.82 1.44 -22.49
CA LEU A 29 1.73 2.43 -22.57
C LEU A 29 1.64 3.36 -21.34
N GLY A 30 2.50 3.20 -20.33
CA GLY A 30 2.50 4.03 -19.12
C GLY A 30 1.28 3.84 -18.22
N TYR A 31 0.59 2.70 -18.30
CA TYR A 31 -0.59 2.44 -17.47
C TYR A 31 -0.19 1.95 -16.07
N SER A 32 -0.61 2.70 -15.04
CA SER A 32 -0.49 2.32 -13.63
C SER A 32 -1.87 2.17 -12.98
N PHE A 33 -2.02 1.15 -12.13
CA PHE A 33 -3.19 0.99 -11.27
C PHE A 33 -3.18 1.99 -10.10
N ILE A 34 -2.03 2.56 -9.79
CA ILE A 34 -1.83 3.47 -8.67
C ILE A 34 -1.93 4.92 -9.17
N PRO A 35 -2.79 5.77 -8.58
CA PRO A 35 -2.84 7.19 -8.90
C PRO A 35 -1.46 7.85 -8.75
N GLN A 36 -1.10 8.73 -9.69
CA GLN A 36 0.22 9.38 -9.70
C GLN A 36 0.52 10.12 -8.39
N ALA A 37 -0.47 10.84 -7.84
CA ALA A 37 -0.33 11.55 -6.56
C ALA A 37 0.07 10.62 -5.40
N MET A 38 -0.40 9.36 -5.40
CA MET A 38 -0.01 8.38 -4.38
C MET A 38 1.43 7.90 -4.56
N GLN A 39 1.88 7.74 -5.82
CA GLN A 39 3.25 7.37 -6.13
C GLN A 39 4.24 8.46 -5.70
N GLU A 40 3.92 9.72 -6.05
CA GLU A 40 4.72 10.89 -5.67
C GLU A 40 4.78 11.07 -4.16
N TYR A 41 3.64 10.91 -3.46
CA TYR A 41 3.61 11.00 -2.01
C TYR A 41 4.48 9.92 -1.35
N ALA A 42 4.37 8.67 -1.79
CA ALA A 42 5.19 7.59 -1.25
C ALA A 42 6.70 7.84 -1.48
N ALA A 43 7.07 8.35 -2.66
CA ALA A 43 8.44 8.71 -2.99
C ALA A 43 8.99 9.79 -2.06
N VAL A 44 8.24 10.88 -1.85
CA VAL A 44 8.62 11.97 -0.95
C VAL A 44 8.83 11.44 0.48
N VAL A 45 7.90 10.64 0.99
CA VAL A 45 7.98 10.09 2.35
C VAL A 45 9.19 9.15 2.49
N MET A 46 9.37 8.20 1.57
CA MET A 46 10.47 7.23 1.65
C MET A 46 11.83 7.88 1.45
N GLN A 47 11.92 8.91 0.62
CA GLN A 47 13.12 9.74 0.50
C GLN A 47 13.45 10.41 1.83
N GLN A 48 12.49 11.11 2.45
CA GLN A 48 12.68 11.77 3.74
C GLN A 48 13.10 10.79 4.84
N VAL A 49 12.45 9.62 4.90
CA VAL A 49 12.79 8.56 5.87
C VAL A 49 14.22 8.06 5.65
N THR A 50 14.59 7.78 4.40
CA THR A 50 15.93 7.29 4.04
C THR A 50 17.00 8.33 4.39
N GLU A 51 16.83 9.57 3.94
CA GLU A 51 17.76 10.66 4.23
C GLU A 51 17.90 10.92 5.72
N THR A 52 16.80 10.91 6.47
CA THR A 52 16.82 11.12 7.92
C THR A 52 17.62 10.03 8.61
N ARG A 53 17.41 8.75 8.25
CA ARG A 53 18.15 7.63 8.83
C ARG A 53 19.64 7.67 8.49
N VAL A 54 19.97 8.02 7.25
CA VAL A 54 21.37 8.17 6.82
C VAL A 54 22.06 9.31 7.59
N LYS A 55 21.40 10.47 7.71
CA LYS A 55 21.96 11.65 8.42
C LYS A 55 22.10 11.43 9.92
N THR A 56 21.14 10.75 10.54
CA THR A 56 21.10 10.56 12.00
C THR A 56 21.80 9.30 12.48
N GLY A 57 22.06 8.33 11.58
CA GLY A 57 22.55 7.01 11.95
C GLY A 57 21.52 6.13 12.67
N ILE A 58 20.25 6.54 12.73
CA ILE A 58 19.19 5.77 13.39
C ILE A 58 18.95 4.48 12.61
N ARG A 59 19.03 3.35 13.32
CA ARG A 59 18.69 2.02 12.81
C ARG A 59 17.48 1.45 13.54
N ARG A 60 16.62 0.76 12.80
CA ARG A 60 15.43 0.08 13.33
C ARG A 60 15.34 -1.34 12.77
N ASN A 61 14.78 -2.27 13.52
CA ASN A 61 14.54 -3.63 13.00
C ASN A 61 13.24 -3.66 12.18
N ASP A 62 13.25 -3.02 11.01
CA ASP A 62 12.09 -2.91 10.13
C ASP A 62 12.45 -3.11 8.65
N TYR A 63 11.40 -3.18 7.82
CA TYR A 63 11.54 -3.42 6.38
C TYR A 63 12.34 -2.32 5.68
N VAL A 64 12.25 -1.07 6.15
CA VAL A 64 13.04 0.03 5.60
C VAL A 64 14.52 -0.22 5.84
N GLN A 65 14.91 -0.60 7.06
CA GLN A 65 16.31 -0.89 7.37
C GLN A 65 16.86 -2.07 6.57
N TYR A 66 16.05 -3.12 6.40
CA TYR A 66 16.43 -4.28 5.58
C TYR A 66 16.82 -3.87 4.15
N TYR A 67 16.11 -2.92 3.53
CA TYR A 67 16.46 -2.43 2.19
C TYR A 67 17.63 -1.46 2.20
N LEU A 68 17.75 -0.61 3.23
CA LEU A 68 18.89 0.30 3.36
C LEU A 68 20.22 -0.43 3.46
N ASP A 69 20.22 -1.62 4.05
CA ASP A 69 21.41 -2.47 4.21
C ASP A 69 21.82 -3.21 2.92
N ARG A 70 21.00 -3.18 1.86
CA ARG A 70 21.34 -3.80 0.57
C ARG A 70 22.39 -2.98 -0.18
N ASP A 71 23.19 -3.67 -0.99
CA ASP A 71 24.19 -3.05 -1.85
C ASP A 71 23.54 -2.58 -3.18
N ASN A 72 22.93 -1.40 -3.15
CA ASN A 72 22.22 -0.74 -4.25
C ASN A 72 22.39 0.79 -4.15
N THR A 73 22.07 1.53 -5.22
CA THR A 73 22.06 3.01 -5.20
C THR A 73 20.96 3.56 -4.26
N VAL A 74 21.09 4.81 -3.83
CA VAL A 74 20.09 5.44 -2.94
C VAL A 74 18.77 5.64 -3.70
N GLU A 75 18.85 6.00 -4.98
CA GLU A 75 17.72 6.18 -5.87
C GLU A 75 16.93 4.87 -6.04
N ASP A 76 17.61 3.76 -6.30
CA ASP A 76 16.96 2.44 -6.43
C ASP A 76 16.30 2.01 -5.11
N LYS A 77 16.97 2.27 -3.97
CA LYS A 77 16.40 2.00 -2.64
C LYS A 77 15.12 2.79 -2.40
N VAL A 78 15.11 4.08 -2.70
CA VAL A 78 13.93 4.93 -2.52
C VAL A 78 12.80 4.48 -3.45
N PHE A 79 13.10 4.15 -4.71
CA PHE A 79 12.09 3.66 -5.66
C PHE A 79 11.44 2.33 -5.21
N GLU A 80 12.26 1.35 -4.82
CA GLU A 80 11.77 0.06 -4.31
C GLU A 80 10.96 0.24 -3.01
N LEU A 81 11.48 1.02 -2.06
CA LEU A 81 10.79 1.28 -0.78
C LEU A 81 9.46 1.98 -0.98
N SER A 82 9.38 2.94 -1.90
CA SER A 82 8.13 3.66 -2.22
C SER A 82 7.08 2.72 -2.79
N SER A 83 7.50 1.84 -3.70
CA SER A 83 6.61 0.85 -4.33
C SER A 83 6.08 -0.17 -3.32
N HIS A 84 6.95 -0.65 -2.43
CA HIS A 84 6.56 -1.59 -1.37
C HIS A 84 5.69 -0.93 -0.31
N ALA A 85 5.96 0.33 0.08
CA ALA A 85 5.14 1.06 1.03
C ALA A 85 3.68 1.16 0.54
N ILE A 86 3.46 1.56 -0.70
CA ILE A 86 2.12 1.62 -1.31
C ILE A 86 1.44 0.25 -1.24
N SER A 87 2.17 -0.81 -1.60
CA SER A 87 1.64 -2.17 -1.61
C SER A 87 1.21 -2.63 -0.21
N PHE A 88 2.03 -2.37 0.82
CA PHE A 88 1.69 -2.70 2.21
C PHE A 88 0.50 -1.92 2.72
N PHE A 89 0.39 -0.62 2.40
CA PHE A 89 -0.76 0.17 2.80
C PHE A 89 -2.05 -0.32 2.17
N ILE A 90 -2.07 -0.58 0.86
CA ILE A 90 -3.27 -1.07 0.17
C ILE A 90 -3.68 -2.45 0.72
N ALA A 91 -2.75 -3.40 0.75
CA ALA A 91 -3.05 -4.76 1.17
C ALA A 91 -3.43 -4.84 2.66
N GLY A 92 -2.74 -4.07 3.51
CA GLY A 92 -2.96 -4.07 4.96
C GLY A 92 -4.24 -3.36 5.39
N MET A 93 -4.62 -2.27 4.72
CA MET A 93 -5.83 -1.53 5.08
C MET A 93 -7.10 -2.35 4.85
N GLU A 94 -7.28 -2.93 3.66
CA GLU A 94 -8.54 -3.62 3.36
C GLU A 94 -8.69 -4.93 4.13
N THR A 95 -7.60 -5.66 4.37
CA THR A 95 -7.67 -6.94 5.06
C THR A 95 -7.65 -6.74 6.58
N SER A 96 -6.55 -6.21 7.11
CA SER A 96 -6.31 -6.19 8.56
C SER A 96 -7.15 -5.13 9.25
N THR A 97 -7.24 -3.91 8.72
CA THR A 97 -8.05 -2.85 9.34
C THR A 97 -9.53 -3.22 9.30
N LEU A 98 -10.03 -3.75 8.18
CA LEU A 98 -11.44 -4.15 8.10
C LEU A 98 -11.74 -5.35 8.99
N THR A 99 -10.87 -6.36 9.03
CA THR A 99 -11.02 -7.49 9.96
C THR A 99 -11.01 -7.01 11.41
N ALA A 100 -10.10 -6.13 11.79
CA ALA A 100 -10.05 -5.56 13.14
C ALA A 100 -11.31 -4.74 13.47
N ALA A 101 -11.82 -3.95 12.52
CA ALA A 101 -13.05 -3.20 12.68
C ALA A 101 -14.26 -4.12 12.89
N ASN A 102 -14.37 -5.21 12.11
CA ASN A 102 -15.43 -6.20 12.28
C ASN A 102 -15.27 -6.96 13.61
N ALA A 103 -14.05 -7.35 13.98
CA ALA A 103 -13.80 -7.98 15.27
C ALA A 103 -14.24 -7.07 16.43
N MET A 104 -13.90 -5.78 16.39
CA MET A 104 -14.37 -4.81 17.39
C MET A 104 -15.89 -4.62 17.38
N TYR A 105 -16.52 -4.63 16.20
CA TYR A 105 -17.97 -4.56 16.08
C TYR A 105 -18.66 -5.76 16.75
N GLU A 106 -18.20 -6.98 16.45
CA GLU A 106 -18.73 -8.21 17.05
C GLU A 106 -18.54 -8.22 18.56
N LEU A 107 -17.37 -7.79 19.06
CA LEU A 107 -17.13 -7.66 20.51
C LEU A 107 -18.08 -6.65 21.17
N ALA A 108 -18.33 -5.51 20.52
CA ALA A 108 -19.26 -4.51 21.07
C ALA A 108 -20.71 -5.02 21.13
N TYR A 109 -21.13 -5.83 20.15
CA TYR A 109 -22.47 -6.41 20.09
C TYR A 109 -22.64 -7.60 21.04
N HIS A 110 -21.58 -8.40 21.23
CA HIS A 110 -21.57 -9.61 22.06
C HIS A 110 -20.73 -9.43 23.34
N GLN A 111 -21.37 -8.87 24.37
CA GLN A 111 -20.74 -8.56 25.66
C GLN A 111 -20.14 -9.78 26.39
N ASP A 112 -20.72 -10.97 26.18
CA ASP A 112 -20.21 -12.23 26.71
C ASP A 112 -18.85 -12.61 26.10
N TYR A 113 -18.66 -12.39 24.79
CA TYR A 113 -17.38 -12.59 24.12
C TYR A 113 -16.36 -11.52 24.52
N GLN A 114 -16.81 -10.27 24.69
CA GLN A 114 -15.96 -9.18 25.16
C GLN A 114 -15.41 -9.45 26.56
N GLU A 115 -16.26 -9.86 27.51
CA GLU A 115 -15.85 -10.18 28.89
C GLU A 115 -14.88 -11.36 28.90
N LYS A 116 -15.16 -12.41 28.11
CA LYS A 116 -14.25 -13.55 27.99
C LYS A 116 -12.87 -13.13 27.47
N LEU A 117 -12.81 -12.36 26.39
CA LEU A 117 -11.55 -11.87 25.84
C LEU A 117 -10.80 -11.00 26.85
N TYR A 118 -11.49 -10.15 27.62
CA TYR A 118 -10.88 -9.32 28.65
C TYR A 118 -10.20 -10.16 29.75
N GLN A 119 -10.79 -11.30 30.12
CA GLN A 119 -10.21 -12.23 31.09
C GLN A 119 -9.00 -13.01 30.54
N GLU A 120 -8.81 -13.07 29.22
CA GLU A 120 -7.68 -13.75 28.56
C GLU A 120 -6.46 -12.84 28.36
N LEU A 121 -6.61 -11.52 28.48
CA LEU A 121 -5.53 -10.51 28.35
C LEU A 121 -4.71 -10.34 29.65
#